data_AF-X1VIC5-F1
#
_entry.id   AF-X1VIC5-F1
#
_cell.length_a   1.000
_cell.length_b   1.000
_cell.length_c   1.000
_cell.angle_alpha   90.00
_cell.angle_beta   90.00
_cell.angle_gamma   90.00
#
_symmetry.space_group_name_H-M   'P 1'
#
loop_
_entity.id
_entity.type
_entity.pdbx_description
1 polymer ?
#
loop_
_entity_poly.entity_id
_entity_poly.type
_entity_poly.pdbx_seq_one_letter_code
_entity_poly.pdbx_strand_id
1 'polypeptide(L)'
;MNPEYGLRLGALERLEKEYKRIGDFFKQKCAGYTGYLLMGNKELAAKVGLRASRRMIFYNGKIECRLLKYELYKGTRQPGTPQRPSGLGG
;
A
#
# COMPACT_ATOMS: atom_id res chain seq x y z
N MET A 1 2.00 -4.19 -6.08
CA MET A 1 1.03 -3.67 -7.07
C MET A 1 1.50 -2.31 -7.58
N ASN A 2 1.28 -2.02 -8.86
CA ASN A 2 1.65 -0.75 -9.50
C ASN A 2 0.43 -0.13 -10.21
N PRO A 3 -0.48 0.55 -9.47
CA PRO A 3 -1.63 1.23 -10.06
C PRO A 3 -1.24 2.53 -10.78
N GLU A 4 -2.19 3.11 -11.52
CA GLU A 4 -2.03 4.41 -12.17
C GLU A 4 -1.72 5.55 -11.17
N TYR A 5 -0.89 6.50 -11.58
CA TYR A 5 -0.32 7.52 -10.69
C TYR A 5 -1.09 8.84 -10.58
N GLY A 6 -2.21 9.01 -11.32
CA GLY A 6 -3.01 10.24 -11.26
C GLY A 6 -2.45 11.45 -12.00
N LEU A 7 -1.59 11.22 -12.99
CA LEU A 7 -0.99 12.28 -13.82
C LEU A 7 -1.91 12.83 -14.92
N ARG A 8 -3.13 12.27 -15.06
CA ARG A 8 -4.14 12.71 -16.03
C ARG A 8 -5.23 13.52 -15.32
N LEU A 9 -5.59 14.67 -15.91
CA LEU A 9 -6.68 15.53 -15.42
C LEU A 9 -8.01 14.75 -15.33
N GLY A 10 -8.75 14.95 -14.24
CA GLY A 10 -10.08 14.34 -14.01
C GLY A 10 -10.08 12.92 -13.43
N ALA A 11 -8.92 12.29 -13.20
CA ALA A 11 -8.85 10.91 -12.73
C ALA A 11 -8.84 10.75 -11.19
N LEU A 12 -8.77 11.85 -10.43
CA LEU A 12 -8.47 11.78 -8.99
C LEU A 12 -9.53 10.99 -8.21
N GLU A 13 -10.82 11.31 -8.32
CA GLU A 13 -11.90 10.60 -7.61
C GLU A 13 -11.96 9.10 -7.94
N ARG A 14 -11.75 8.75 -9.22
CA ARG A 14 -11.67 7.35 -9.66
C ARG A 14 -10.50 6.66 -8.97
N LEU A 15 -9.34 7.30 -8.95
CA LEU A 15 -8.15 6.76 -8.29
C LEU A 15 -8.33 6.63 -6.79
N GLU A 16 -9.01 7.57 -6.12
CA GLU A 16 -9.32 7.41 -4.70
C GLU A 16 -10.11 6.12 -4.43
N LYS A 17 -11.13 5.84 -5.26
CA LYS A 17 -11.93 4.60 -5.18
C LYS A 17 -11.07 3.35 -5.43
N GLU A 18 -10.19 3.39 -6.43
CA GLU A 18 -9.28 2.27 -6.70
C GLU A 18 -8.31 2.03 -5.54
N TYR A 19 -7.68 3.08 -5.00
CA TYR A 19 -6.76 2.95 -3.86
C TYR A 19 -7.45 2.42 -2.61
N LYS A 20 -8.72 2.80 -2.38
CA LYS A 20 -9.53 2.19 -1.33
C LYS A 20 -9.73 0.68 -1.56
N ARG A 21 -10.09 0.27 -2.77
CA ARG A 21 -10.25 -1.15 -3.13
C ARG A 21 -8.97 -1.95 -2.94
N ILE A 22 -7.81 -1.37 -3.26
CA ILE A 22 -6.50 -1.99 -3.01
C ILE A 22 -6.30 -2.24 -1.51
N GLY A 23 -6.62 -1.24 -0.67
CA GLY A 23 -6.57 -1.37 0.78
C GLY A 23 -7.49 -2.47 1.31
N ASP A 24 -8.72 -2.52 0.83
CA ASP A 24 -9.70 -3.55 1.19
C ASP A 24 -9.23 -4.94 0.76
N PHE A 25 -8.69 -5.08 -0.45
CA PHE A 25 -8.10 -6.33 -0.94
C PHE A 25 -6.92 -6.80 -0.07
N PHE A 26 -5.99 -5.90 0.26
CA PHE A 26 -4.85 -6.21 1.13
C PHE A 26 -5.31 -6.70 2.51
N LYS A 27 -6.35 -6.10 3.10
CA LYS A 27 -6.91 -6.53 4.39
C LYS A 27 -7.61 -7.89 4.30
N GLN A 28 -8.44 -8.09 3.28
CA GLN A 28 -9.34 -9.23 3.20
C GLN A 28 -8.67 -10.50 2.66
N LYS A 29 -7.70 -10.34 1.75
CA LYS A 29 -7.17 -11.46 0.96
C LYS A 29 -5.68 -11.70 1.13
N CYS A 30 -4.94 -10.75 1.71
CA CYS A 30 -3.48 -10.82 1.79
C CYS A 30 -2.93 -10.85 3.22
N ALA A 31 -3.74 -11.24 4.21
CA ALA A 31 -3.24 -11.40 5.58
C ALA A 31 -2.14 -12.47 5.64
N GLY A 32 -1.05 -12.19 6.35
CA GLY A 32 0.15 -13.02 6.43
C GLY A 32 1.23 -12.66 5.40
N TYR A 33 0.97 -11.72 4.48
CA TYR A 33 1.94 -11.33 3.46
C TYR A 33 2.59 -9.97 3.73
N THR A 34 3.71 -9.73 3.04
CA THR A 34 4.24 -8.38 2.86
C THR A 34 3.69 -7.78 1.56
N GLY A 35 2.90 -6.72 1.67
CA GLY A 35 2.37 -5.99 0.53
C GLY A 35 3.28 -4.83 0.12
N TYR A 36 3.45 -4.62 -1.18
CA TYR A 36 4.10 -3.43 -1.72
C TYR A 36 3.19 -2.69 -2.69
N LEU A 37 3.14 -1.37 -2.58
CA LEU A 37 2.37 -0.49 -3.47
C LEU A 37 3.27 0.64 -3.98
N LEU A 38 3.44 0.73 -5.29
CA LEU A 38 4.12 1.86 -5.93
C LEU A 38 3.09 2.94 -6.27
N MET A 39 3.36 4.19 -5.91
CA MET A 39 2.40 5.29 -6.08
C MET A 39 3.09 6.61 -6.40
N GLY A 40 2.45 7.47 -7.21
CA GLY A 40 3.02 8.73 -7.69
C GLY A 40 2.55 9.98 -6.96
N ASN A 41 1.43 9.92 -6.22
CA ASN A 41 0.89 11.08 -5.48
C ASN A 41 0.63 10.73 -4.00
N LYS A 42 1.29 11.43 -3.07
CA LYS A 42 1.17 11.27 -1.61
C LYS A 42 -0.27 11.30 -1.10
N GLU A 43 -1.16 12.08 -1.70
CA GLU A 43 -2.57 12.22 -1.28
C GLU A 43 -3.34 10.89 -1.41
N LEU A 44 -3.03 10.10 -2.44
CA LEU A 44 -3.64 8.79 -2.67
C LEU A 44 -3.21 7.74 -1.62
N ALA A 45 -2.07 7.93 -0.93
CA ALA A 45 -1.64 7.00 0.13
C ALA A 45 -2.66 6.89 1.26
N ALA A 46 -3.32 8.00 1.60
CA ALA A 46 -4.29 8.04 2.69
C ALA A 46 -5.53 7.19 2.36
N LYS A 47 -5.90 7.12 1.07
CA LYS A 47 -7.08 6.39 0.60
C LYS A 47 -6.94 4.88 0.69
N VAL A 48 -5.71 4.36 0.79
CA VAL A 48 -5.45 2.92 1.03
C VAL A 48 -5.96 2.47 2.40
N GLY A 49 -6.12 3.37 3.38
CA GLY A 49 -6.67 3.01 4.69
C GLY A 49 -5.82 2.00 5.47
N LEU A 50 -4.53 1.92 5.15
CA LEU A 50 -3.52 1.07 5.79
C LEU A 50 -2.30 1.90 6.18
N ARG A 51 -1.70 1.57 7.32
CA ARG A 51 -0.44 2.18 7.77
C ARG A 51 0.73 1.46 7.11
N ALA A 52 1.47 2.16 6.26
CA ALA A 52 2.72 1.66 5.71
C ALA A 52 3.77 1.47 6.81
N SER A 53 4.47 0.33 6.82
CA SER A 53 5.59 0.05 7.72
C SER A 53 6.88 0.69 7.23
N ARG A 54 7.02 0.93 5.92
CA ARG A 54 8.13 1.66 5.32
C ARG A 54 7.67 2.46 4.10
N ARG A 55 8.33 3.60 3.86
CA ARG A 55 8.14 4.42 2.66
C ARG A 55 9.52 4.66 2.04
N MET A 56 9.66 4.37 0.74
CA MET A 56 10.90 4.57 0.00
C MET A 56 10.60 5.44 -1.22
N ILE A 57 11.47 6.41 -1.50
CA ILE A 57 11.37 7.20 -2.73
C ILE A 57 11.92 6.35 -3.88
N PHE A 58 11.23 6.37 -5.00
CA PHE A 58 11.59 5.73 -6.26
C PHE A 58 11.38 6.73 -7.40
N TYR A 59 12.03 6.48 -8.53
CA TYR A 59 11.82 7.29 -9.73
C TYR A 59 11.40 6.37 -10.87
N ASN A 60 10.23 6.62 -11.45
CA ASN A 60 9.81 5.99 -12.68
C ASN A 60 10.11 6.96 -13.83
N GLY A 61 11.32 6.87 -14.39
CA GLY A 61 11.87 7.91 -15.25
C GLY A 61 12.06 9.22 -14.48
N LYS A 62 11.44 10.31 -14.95
CA LYS A 62 11.48 11.63 -14.30
C LYS A 62 10.39 11.84 -13.24
N ILE A 63 9.55 10.83 -12.99
CA ILE A 63 8.41 10.94 -12.08
C ILE A 63 8.84 10.41 -10.71
N GLU A 64 8.78 11.27 -9.68
CA GLU A 64 8.92 10.82 -8.29
C GLU A 64 7.73 9.93 -7.94
N CYS A 65 8.04 8.70 -7.53
CA CYS A 65 7.12 7.75 -6.97
C CYS A 65 7.56 7.36 -5.56
N ARG A 66 6.66 6.73 -4.83
CA ARG A 66 6.94 6.15 -3.51
C ARG A 66 6.53 4.70 -3.50
N LEU A 67 7.44 3.85 -3.08
CA LEU A 67 7.14 2.47 -2.76
C LEU A 67 6.74 2.39 -1.28
N LEU A 68 5.49 1.99 -1.02
CA LEU A 68 4.98 1.74 0.32
C LEU A 68 5.05 0.25 0.62
N LYS A 69 5.64 -0.09 1.77
CA LYS A 69 5.62 -1.45 2.33
C LYS A 69 4.51 -1.55 3.36
N TYR A 70 3.76 -2.64 3.33
CA TYR A 70 2.74 -3.00 4.30
C TYR A 70 3.03 -4.37 4.88
N GLU A 71 2.97 -4.48 6.20
CA GLU A 71 2.89 -5.75 6.90
C GLU A 71 1.40 -6.08 7.03
N LEU A 72 0.93 -7.10 6.32
CA LEU A 72 -0.48 -7.43 6.25
C LEU A 72 -0.74 -8.59 7.22
N TYR A 73 -1.62 -8.37 8.19
CA TYR A 73 -1.95 -9.34 9.23
C TYR A 73 -3.46 -9.29 9.51
N LYS A 74 -3.98 -10.37 10.09
CA LYS A 74 -5.37 -10.39 10.57
C LYS A 74 -5.48 -9.55 11.85
N GLY A 75 -6.56 -8.77 11.97
CA GLY A 75 -6.81 -7.92 13.14
C GLY A 75 -6.07 -6.58 13.11
N THR A 76 -5.96 -5.93 14.27
CA THR A 76 -5.32 -4.61 14.44
C THR A 76 -3.93 -4.74 15.05
N ARG A 77 -2.98 -3.88 14.61
CA ARG A 77 -1.63 -3.85 15.20
C ARG A 77 -1.72 -3.44 16.65
N GLN A 78 -1.12 -4.24 17.54
CA GLN A 78 -0.82 -3.78 18.89
C GLN A 78 0.52 -3.02 18.89
N PRO A 79 0.60 -1.82 19.48
CA PRO A 79 1.87 -1.13 19.66
C PRO A 79 2.79 -1.97 20.56
N GLY A 80 4.02 -2.25 20.11
CA GLY A 80 5.07 -2.86 20.95
C GLY A 80 5.38 -4.34 20.72
N THR A 81 4.62 -5.07 19.89
CA THR A 81 4.92 -6.48 19.60
C THR A 81 5.79 -6.62 18.32
N PRO A 82 7.02 -7.15 18.41
CA PRO A 82 7.79 -7.53 17.23
C PRO A 82 7.09 -8.71 16.53
N GLN A 83 6.68 -8.56 15.27
CA GLN A 83 6.15 -9.69 14.52
C GLN A 83 7.31 -10.57 14.06
N ARG A 84 7.27 -11.86 14.42
CA ARG A 84 8.11 -12.87 13.77
C ARG A 84 7.72 -12.93 12.29
N PRO A 85 8.70 -13.02 11.36
CA PRO A 85 8.38 -13.26 9.97
C PRO A 85 7.51 -14.52 9.89
N SER A 86 6.34 -14.39 9.28
CA SER A 86 5.45 -15.51 9.00
C SER A 86 6.25 -16.54 8.21
N GLY A 87 6.61 -17.64 8.86
CA GLY A 87 7.34 -18.73 8.26
C GLY A 87 6.60 -19.23 7.03
N LEU A 88 7.35 -19.49 5.96
CA LEU A 88 7.01 -20.48 4.96
C LEU A 88 6.72 -21.79 5.73
N GLY A 89 5.44 -22.15 5.84
CA GLY A 89 5.00 -23.40 6.43
C GLY A 89 4.12 -24.13 5.45
N GLY A 90 4.59 -25.31 5.01
CA GLY A 90 3.81 -26.36 4.35
C GLY A 90 3.66 -26.21 2.86
#